data_AF-A0A9D0YXT2-F1
#
_entry.id   AF-A0A9D0YXT2-F1
#
_cell.length_a   1.000
_cell.length_b   1.000
_cell.length_c   1.000
_cell.angle_alpha   90.00
_cell.angle_beta   90.00
_cell.angle_gamma   90.00
#
_symmetry.space_group_name_H-M   'P 1'
#
loop_
_entity.id
_entity.type
_entity.pdbx_description
1 polymer ?
#
loop_
_entity_poly.entity_id
_entity_poly.type
_entity_poly.pdbx_seq_one_letter_code
_entity_poly.pdbx_strand_id
1 'polypeptide(L)'
;MENIARSGRGGWKEKEISQLREAVHQAGGSGEPLRGVFERVGKTLGRKPNSVRNFYYACLKREDSDQAPHAAPFQTFTAEEVRALMREVLAARANGISVRACVQRMADGDRKLMLRYQNKYRSVLKSRPSMVREIMAEMTEAGEKTFDPYAAQMTQAQPLHAGIAATIQKSGDPALLGLLRGLDTLLMRAGMMEPAPLKAACEPMVQCAKEFLGLPDERRAQALPSFCAQMSQCVGAVETAMGV
;
A
#
# COMPACT_ATOMS: atom_id res chain seq x y z
N MET A 1 -22.80 6.81 48.63
CA MET A 1 -23.15 6.65 47.19
C MET A 1 -22.31 7.64 46.41
N GLU A 2 -21.15 7.20 45.94
CA GLU A 2 -20.21 8.03 45.19
C GLU A 2 -20.70 8.19 43.75
N ASN A 3 -20.99 9.43 43.38
CA ASN A 3 -21.53 9.79 42.10
C ASN A 3 -20.40 9.71 41.06
N ILE A 4 -20.34 8.59 40.34
CA ILE A 4 -19.42 8.38 39.21
C ILE A 4 -19.87 9.31 38.08
N ALA A 5 -19.39 10.55 38.12
CA ALA A 5 -19.49 11.48 37.01
C ALA A 5 -18.63 10.94 35.86
N ARG A 6 -19.27 10.20 34.96
CA ARG A 6 -18.71 9.75 33.68
C ARG A 6 -18.34 10.97 32.83
N SER A 7 -17.08 11.41 32.88
CA SER A 7 -16.56 12.40 31.93
C SER A 7 -16.01 11.71 30.67
N GLY A 8 -16.75 11.89 29.57
CA GLY A 8 -16.26 12.02 28.19
C GLY A 8 -15.40 10.91 27.58
N ARG A 9 -15.96 10.21 26.58
CA ARG A 9 -15.29 9.33 25.60
C ARG A 9 -13.86 9.78 25.24
N GLY A 10 -12.86 9.18 25.87
CA GLY A 10 -11.46 9.53 25.64
C GLY A 10 -10.43 8.72 26.41
N GLY A 11 -10.80 7.81 27.33
CA GLY A 11 -9.86 6.87 27.95
C GLY A 11 -8.69 7.48 28.72
N TRP A 12 -8.71 8.77 29.06
CA TRP A 12 -7.72 9.44 29.93
C TRP A 12 -8.28 9.52 31.35
N LYS A 13 -7.52 9.03 32.33
CA LYS A 13 -7.89 9.09 33.75
C LYS A 13 -7.54 10.46 34.32
N GLU A 14 -8.31 10.95 35.28
CA GLU A 14 -8.08 12.25 35.91
C GLU A 14 -6.63 12.40 36.42
N LYS A 15 -6.09 11.35 37.03
CA LYS A 15 -4.68 11.31 37.48
C LYS A 15 -3.67 11.55 36.35
N GLU A 16 -3.93 11.03 35.15
CA GLU A 16 -3.08 11.23 33.98
C GLU A 16 -3.16 12.67 33.45
N ILE A 17 -4.34 13.29 33.55
CA ILE A 17 -4.59 14.67 33.13
C ILE A 17 -3.86 15.64 34.07
N SER A 18 -3.96 15.45 35.38
CA SER A 18 -3.27 16.28 36.38
C SER A 18 -1.74 16.20 36.22
N GLN A 19 -1.19 14.99 36.02
CA GLN A 19 0.25 14.80 35.82
C GLN A 19 0.76 15.50 34.55
N LEU A 20 -0.01 15.48 33.46
CA LEU A 20 0.34 16.20 32.25
C LEU A 20 0.31 17.73 32.45
N ARG A 21 -0.73 18.25 33.11
CA ARG A 21 -0.86 19.69 33.40
C ARG A 21 0.29 20.20 34.27
N GLU A 22 0.63 19.46 35.32
CA GLU A 22 1.75 19.79 36.20
C GLU A 22 3.09 19.79 35.44
N ALA A 23 3.35 18.76 34.63
CA ALA A 23 4.58 18.66 33.85
C ALA A 23 4.73 19.79 32.82
N VAL A 24 3.62 20.23 32.20
CA VAL A 24 3.62 21.37 31.27
C VAL A 24 3.82 22.69 32.01
N HIS A 25 3.20 22.88 33.17
CA HIS A 25 3.37 24.08 33.99
C HIS A 25 4.83 24.23 34.47
N GLN A 26 5.42 23.14 34.97
CA GLN A 26 6.83 23.11 35.37
C GLN A 26 7.78 23.43 34.21
N ALA A 27 7.49 22.89 33.02
CA ALA A 27 8.27 23.17 31.81
C ALA A 27 8.18 24.64 31.35
N GLY A 28 7.00 25.26 31.50
CA GLY A 28 6.82 26.69 31.25
C GLY A 28 7.67 27.57 32.16
N GLY A 29 7.87 27.16 33.41
CA GLY A 29 8.74 27.85 34.37
C GLY A 29 10.25 27.61 34.15
N SER A 30 10.64 26.48 33.56
CA SER A 30 12.04 26.09 33.34
C SER A 30 12.56 26.34 31.92
N GLY A 31 11.69 26.73 30.97
CA GLY A 31 12.02 26.90 29.56
C GLY A 31 12.21 25.59 28.78
N GLU A 32 11.77 24.46 29.34
CA GLU A 32 11.87 23.15 28.68
C GLU A 32 10.93 23.09 27.45
N PRO A 33 11.40 22.62 26.27
CA PRO A 33 10.53 22.45 25.10
C PRO A 33 9.42 21.41 25.34
N LEU A 34 8.17 21.74 24.99
CA LEU A 34 7.00 20.86 25.13
C LEU A 34 7.18 19.45 24.54
N ARG A 35 8.02 19.31 23.52
CA ARG A 35 8.35 18.01 22.94
C ARG A 35 9.00 17.08 23.98
N GLY A 36 9.97 17.56 24.75
CA GLY A 36 10.65 16.79 25.80
C GLY A 36 9.68 16.40 26.91
N VAL A 37 8.79 17.33 27.29
CA VAL A 37 7.70 17.10 28.24
C VAL A 37 6.78 15.97 27.79
N PHE A 38 6.32 15.97 26.53
CA PHE A 38 5.44 14.92 26.02
C PHE A 38 6.12 13.55 25.93
N GLU A 39 7.42 13.51 25.62
CA GLU A 39 8.19 12.27 25.63
C GLU A 39 8.36 11.70 27.04
N ARG A 40 8.70 12.54 28.02
CA ARG A 40 8.84 12.17 29.43
C ARG A 40 7.51 11.71 30.03
N VAL A 41 6.46 12.52 29.89
CA VAL A 41 5.11 12.19 30.38
C VAL A 41 4.57 10.94 29.68
N GLY A 42 4.84 10.77 28.39
CA GLY A 42 4.48 9.56 27.65
C GLY A 42 5.11 8.31 28.26
N LYS A 43 6.41 8.34 28.57
CA LYS A 43 7.11 7.24 29.24
C LYS A 43 6.51 6.94 30.62
N THR A 44 6.30 7.96 31.44
CA THR A 44 5.74 7.81 32.80
C THR A 44 4.34 7.20 32.80
N LEU A 45 3.49 7.62 31.85
CA LEU A 45 2.10 7.16 31.76
C LEU A 45 1.92 5.88 30.93
N GLY A 46 2.99 5.32 30.37
CA GLY A 46 2.90 4.19 29.43
C GLY A 46 2.14 4.53 28.14
N ARG A 47 2.12 5.82 27.74
CA ARG A 47 1.42 6.32 26.56
C ARG A 47 2.41 6.77 25.48
N LYS A 48 2.00 6.65 24.22
CA LYS A 48 2.79 7.19 23.10
C LYS A 48 2.90 8.72 23.23
N PRO A 49 4.08 9.34 23.06
CA PRO A 49 4.26 10.80 23.16
C PRO A 49 3.31 11.59 22.25
N ASN A 50 3.00 11.06 21.05
CA ASN A 50 2.05 11.68 20.14
C ASN A 50 0.60 11.66 20.67
N SER A 51 0.23 10.67 21.48
CA SER A 51 -1.08 10.62 22.16
C SER A 51 -1.18 11.70 23.22
N VAL A 52 -0.12 11.88 24.02
CA VAL A 52 0.00 12.94 25.03
C VAL A 52 -0.12 14.32 24.38
N ARG A 53 0.66 14.55 23.31
CA ARG A 53 0.61 15.77 22.50
C ARG A 53 -0.80 16.04 21.99
N ASN A 54 -1.44 15.04 21.36
CA ASN A 54 -2.77 15.20 20.79
C ASN A 54 -3.82 15.54 21.84
N PHE A 55 -3.73 14.90 23.02
CA PHE A 55 -4.61 15.19 24.14
C PHE A 55 -4.42 16.62 24.67
N TYR A 56 -3.17 17.05 24.88
CA TYR A 56 -2.84 18.40 25.32
C TYR A 56 -3.43 19.48 24.39
N TYR A 57 -3.21 19.38 23.09
CA TYR A 57 -3.78 20.34 22.14
C TYR A 57 -5.30 20.24 21.99
N ALA A 58 -5.90 19.08 22.27
CA ALA A 58 -7.36 18.95 22.33
C ALA A 58 -7.94 19.67 23.55
N CYS A 59 -7.24 19.67 24.70
CA CYS A 59 -7.61 20.46 25.88
C CYS A 59 -7.47 21.96 25.62
N LEU A 60 -6.33 22.41 25.07
CA LEU A 60 -6.15 23.83 24.72
C LEU A 60 -7.23 24.34 23.77
N LYS A 61 -7.57 23.56 22.73
CA LYS A 61 -8.66 23.92 21.81
C LYS A 61 -10.02 23.98 22.48
N ARG A 62 -10.25 23.23 23.55
CA ARG A 62 -11.50 23.26 24.32
C ARG A 62 -11.56 24.50 25.20
N GLU A 63 -10.46 24.82 25.86
CA GLU A 63 -10.28 26.02 26.68
C GLU A 63 -10.41 27.30 25.82
N ASP A 64 -9.88 27.30 24.59
CA ASP A 64 -10.11 28.37 23.59
C ASP A 64 -11.56 28.40 23.05
N SER A 65 -12.31 27.29 23.17
CA SER A 65 -13.65 27.15 22.59
C SER A 65 -14.81 27.44 23.54
N ASP A 66 -14.57 27.77 24.81
CA ASP A 66 -15.65 28.25 25.70
C ASP A 66 -16.27 29.58 25.22
N GLN A 67 -15.69 30.22 24.19
CA GLN A 67 -16.28 31.33 23.43
C GLN A 67 -16.67 30.99 21.99
N ALA A 68 -16.49 29.74 21.52
CA ALA A 68 -16.76 29.35 20.14
C ALA A 68 -17.98 28.42 20.04
N PRO A 69 -18.91 28.65 19.09
CA PRO A 69 -20.10 27.83 18.94
C PRO A 69 -19.74 26.36 18.72
N HIS A 70 -20.53 25.46 19.32
CA HIS A 70 -20.37 24.01 19.20
C HIS A 70 -20.04 23.61 17.75
N ALA A 71 -18.90 22.95 17.58
CA ALA A 71 -18.43 22.52 16.27
C ALA A 71 -19.56 21.77 15.53
N ALA A 72 -19.87 22.22 14.32
CA ALA A 72 -20.89 21.63 13.48
C ALA A 72 -20.72 20.10 13.39
N PRO A 73 -21.82 19.34 13.22
CA PRO A 73 -21.80 17.89 13.15
C PRO A 73 -20.69 17.38 12.22
N PHE A 74 -20.00 16.31 12.62
CA PHE A 74 -18.93 15.72 11.82
C PHE A 74 -19.49 15.29 10.45
N GLN A 75 -19.25 16.09 9.42
CA GLN A 75 -19.59 15.71 8.06
C GLN A 75 -18.76 14.48 7.69
N THR A 76 -19.43 13.41 7.30
CA THR A 76 -18.78 12.24 6.71
C THR A 76 -18.60 12.48 5.22
N PHE A 77 -17.71 11.71 4.61
CA PHE A 77 -17.61 11.68 3.15
C PHE A 77 -18.63 10.71 2.59
N THR A 78 -19.37 11.11 1.56
CA THR A 78 -20.21 10.19 0.77
C THR A 78 -19.34 9.26 -0.08
N ALA A 79 -19.95 8.25 -0.70
CA ALA A 79 -19.22 7.33 -1.58
C ALA A 79 -18.71 8.05 -2.85
N GLU A 80 -19.52 8.97 -3.37
CA GLU A 80 -19.27 9.79 -4.55
C GLU A 80 -18.11 10.75 -4.29
N GLU A 81 -18.11 11.45 -3.15
CA GLU A 81 -17.02 12.34 -2.75
C GLU A 81 -15.69 11.58 -2.60
N VAL A 82 -15.74 10.35 -2.11
CA VAL A 82 -14.55 9.48 -2.03
C VAL A 82 -14.06 9.10 -3.41
N ARG A 83 -14.95 8.67 -4.31
CA ARG A 83 -14.59 8.31 -5.68
C ARG A 83 -13.99 9.49 -6.43
N ALA A 84 -14.61 10.67 -6.33
CA ALA A 84 -14.10 11.91 -6.93
C ALA A 84 -12.72 12.28 -6.37
N LEU A 85 -12.54 12.23 -5.04
CA LEU A 85 -11.24 12.47 -4.41
C LEU A 85 -10.16 11.52 -4.90
N MET A 86 -10.48 10.23 -5.00
CA MET A 86 -9.52 9.23 -5.48
C MET A 86 -9.16 9.49 -6.94
N ARG A 87 -10.16 9.66 -7.83
CA ARG A 87 -9.93 9.91 -9.26
C ARG A 87 -9.02 11.12 -9.49
N GLU A 88 -9.34 12.24 -8.83
CA GLU A 88 -8.57 13.49 -8.93
C GLU A 88 -7.12 13.31 -8.46
N VAL A 89 -6.91 12.63 -7.32
CA VAL A 89 -5.56 12.42 -6.78
C VAL A 89 -4.75 11.46 -7.65
N LEU A 90 -5.35 10.41 -8.19
CA LEU A 90 -4.65 9.46 -9.08
C LEU A 90 -4.27 10.13 -10.41
N ALA A 91 -5.16 10.91 -11.01
CA ALA A 91 -4.88 11.71 -12.20
C ALA A 91 -3.77 12.74 -11.95
N ALA A 92 -3.86 13.49 -10.85
CA ALA A 92 -2.84 14.48 -10.49
C ALA A 92 -1.46 13.82 -10.29
N ARG A 93 -1.42 12.64 -9.66
CA ARG A 93 -0.19 11.88 -9.48
C ARG A 93 0.41 11.38 -10.79
N ALA A 94 -0.42 10.98 -11.75
CA ALA A 94 0.04 10.59 -13.09
C ALA A 94 0.71 11.75 -13.83
N ASN A 95 0.32 12.99 -13.50
CA ASN A 95 0.92 14.22 -14.01
C ASN A 95 2.07 14.76 -13.14
N GLY A 96 2.59 13.97 -12.19
CA GLY A 96 3.72 14.36 -11.34
C GLY A 96 3.37 15.30 -10.18
N ILE A 97 2.10 15.64 -9.97
CA ILE A 97 1.66 16.52 -8.89
C ILE A 97 1.63 15.72 -7.58
N SER A 98 2.17 16.28 -6.50
CA SER A 98 2.13 15.63 -5.18
C SER A 98 0.69 15.56 -4.64
N VAL A 99 0.37 14.50 -3.89
CA VAL A 99 -0.95 14.36 -3.23
C VAL A 99 -1.28 15.59 -2.39
N ARG A 100 -0.29 16.14 -1.68
CA ARG A 100 -0.47 17.33 -0.84
C ARG A 100 -0.81 18.57 -1.66
N ALA A 101 -0.15 18.78 -2.80
CA ALA A 101 -0.48 19.89 -3.68
C ALA A 101 -1.88 19.74 -4.28
N CYS A 102 -2.25 18.51 -4.69
CA CYS A 102 -3.58 18.20 -5.23
C CYS A 102 -4.69 18.53 -4.22
N VAL A 103 -4.64 17.94 -3.02
CA VAL A 103 -5.66 18.14 -1.98
C VAL A 103 -5.67 19.56 -1.40
N GLN A 104 -4.56 20.31 -1.49
CA GLN A 104 -4.53 21.72 -1.14
C GLN A 104 -5.33 22.56 -2.14
N ARG A 105 -5.20 22.26 -3.45
CA ARG A 105 -6.02 22.90 -4.49
C ARG A 105 -7.50 22.54 -4.35
N MET A 106 -7.81 21.26 -4.13
CA MET A 106 -9.19 20.80 -3.92
C MET A 106 -9.87 21.43 -2.70
N ALA A 107 -9.10 21.75 -1.67
CA ALA A 107 -9.63 22.33 -0.44
C ALA A 107 -9.75 23.87 -0.50
N ASP A 108 -9.35 24.50 -1.60
CA ASP A 108 -9.45 25.94 -1.83
C ASP A 108 -8.99 26.81 -0.64
N GLY A 109 -7.83 26.44 -0.05
CA GLY A 109 -7.26 27.13 1.11
C GLY A 109 -7.78 26.67 2.47
N ASP A 110 -8.85 25.87 2.57
CA ASP A 110 -9.30 25.29 3.84
C ASP A 110 -8.34 24.19 4.32
N ARG A 111 -7.51 24.55 5.29
CA ARG A 111 -6.52 23.66 5.91
C ARG A 111 -7.17 22.46 6.62
N LYS A 112 -8.35 22.62 7.23
CA LYS A 112 -9.04 21.50 7.91
C LYS A 112 -9.57 20.51 6.87
N LEU A 113 -10.18 21.00 5.79
CA LEU A 113 -10.68 20.16 4.70
C LEU A 113 -9.54 19.45 3.97
N MET A 114 -8.44 20.14 3.68
CA MET A 114 -7.22 19.54 3.10
C MET A 114 -6.75 18.34 3.93
N LEU A 115 -6.66 18.49 5.26
CA LEU A 115 -6.24 17.40 6.15
C LEU A 115 -7.24 16.23 6.11
N ARG A 116 -8.54 16.52 6.01
CA ARG A 116 -9.58 15.49 5.86
C ARG A 116 -9.41 14.73 4.54
N TYR A 117 -9.19 15.41 3.42
CA TYR A 117 -8.91 14.76 2.13
C TYR A 117 -7.66 13.87 2.20
N GLN A 118 -6.55 14.37 2.78
CA GLN A 118 -5.34 13.56 2.95
C GLN A 118 -5.59 12.30 3.79
N ASN A 119 -6.28 12.44 4.92
CA ASN A 119 -6.58 11.30 5.79
C ASN A 119 -7.53 10.31 5.10
N LYS A 120 -8.50 10.83 4.34
CA LYS A 120 -9.44 10.01 3.59
C LYS A 120 -8.74 9.21 2.50
N TYR A 121 -7.88 9.85 1.71
CA TYR A 121 -7.06 9.18 0.70
C TYR A 121 -6.25 8.02 1.29
N ARG A 122 -5.47 8.28 2.36
CA ARG A 122 -4.68 7.24 3.04
C ARG A 122 -5.54 6.09 3.59
N SER A 123 -6.68 6.42 4.17
CA SER A 123 -7.61 5.42 4.73
C SER A 123 -8.19 4.54 3.63
N VAL A 124 -8.58 5.11 2.49
CA VAL A 124 -9.15 4.37 1.35
C VAL A 124 -8.13 3.44 0.73
N LEU A 125 -6.90 3.91 0.49
CA LEU A 125 -5.81 3.07 -0.01
C LEU A 125 -5.58 1.81 0.85
N LYS A 126 -5.69 1.95 2.17
CA LYS A 126 -5.48 0.87 3.12
C LYS A 126 -6.69 -0.06 3.25
N SER A 127 -7.90 0.48 3.29
CA SER A 127 -9.11 -0.25 3.70
C SER A 127 -9.99 -0.72 2.54
N ARG A 128 -9.84 -0.13 1.35
CA ARG A 128 -10.72 -0.38 0.19
C ARG A 128 -9.94 -0.48 -1.13
N PRO A 129 -8.97 -1.41 -1.26
CA PRO A 129 -8.17 -1.54 -2.47
C PRO A 129 -8.98 -1.92 -3.71
N SER A 130 -10.08 -2.68 -3.58
CA SER A 130 -10.97 -3.04 -4.69
C SER A 130 -11.57 -1.80 -5.37
N MET A 131 -12.12 -0.88 -4.58
CA MET A 131 -12.66 0.39 -5.07
C MET A 131 -11.60 1.23 -5.80
N VAL A 132 -10.35 1.23 -5.33
CA VAL A 132 -9.28 1.97 -6.01
C VAL A 132 -8.98 1.36 -7.38
N ARG A 133 -8.95 0.02 -7.48
CA ARG A 133 -8.76 -0.68 -8.76
C ARG A 133 -9.93 -0.45 -9.73
N GLU A 134 -11.17 -0.45 -9.25
CA GLU A 134 -12.36 -0.10 -10.06
C GLU A 134 -12.22 1.31 -10.66
N ILE A 135 -11.88 2.31 -9.84
CA ILE A 135 -11.67 3.68 -10.30
C ILE A 135 -10.55 3.74 -11.34
N MET A 136 -9.45 3.02 -11.14
CA MET A 136 -8.36 2.95 -12.10
C MET A 136 -8.78 2.32 -13.43
N ALA A 137 -9.59 1.25 -13.40
CA ALA A 137 -10.13 0.62 -14.60
C ALA A 137 -11.03 1.59 -15.36
N GLU A 138 -11.96 2.26 -14.68
CA GLU A 138 -12.83 3.29 -15.25
C GLU A 138 -12.04 4.46 -15.87
N MET A 139 -10.94 4.89 -15.24
CA MET A 139 -10.05 5.91 -15.80
C MET A 139 -9.33 5.42 -17.06
N THR A 140 -8.89 4.16 -17.05
CA THR A 140 -8.20 3.55 -18.20
C THR A 140 -9.13 3.37 -19.39
N GLU A 141 -10.37 2.92 -19.15
CA GLU A 141 -11.41 2.84 -20.19
C GLU A 141 -11.74 4.22 -20.78
N ALA A 142 -11.72 5.27 -19.96
CA ALA A 142 -11.90 6.66 -20.40
C ALA A 142 -10.65 7.24 -21.12
N GLY A 143 -9.54 6.50 -21.22
CA GLY A 143 -8.29 6.97 -21.82
C GLY A 143 -7.53 7.99 -20.96
N GLU A 144 -7.86 8.10 -19.67
CA GLU A 144 -7.21 9.03 -18.74
C GLU A 144 -5.89 8.45 -18.21
N LYS A 145 -4.88 9.31 -18.05
CA LYS A 145 -3.63 8.92 -17.36
C LYS A 145 -3.92 8.66 -15.88
N THR A 146 -3.58 7.47 -15.41
CA THR A 146 -3.77 7.07 -14.01
C THR A 146 -2.44 6.66 -13.36
N PHE A 147 -2.31 6.95 -12.07
CA PHE A 147 -1.17 6.53 -11.25
C PHE A 147 -1.56 5.30 -10.45
N ASP A 148 -0.74 4.25 -10.48
CA ASP A 148 -0.95 3.07 -9.64
C ASP A 148 -0.26 3.24 -8.27
N PRO A 149 -1.02 3.41 -7.16
CA PRO A 149 -0.44 3.51 -5.82
C PRO A 149 0.11 2.18 -5.28
N TYR A 150 -0.23 1.05 -5.89
CA TYR A 150 0.21 -0.29 -5.49
C TYR A 150 1.46 -0.76 -6.26
N ALA A 151 1.78 -0.14 -7.40
CA ALA A 151 2.98 -0.44 -8.17
C ALA A 151 4.29 -0.28 -7.36
N ALA A 152 4.35 0.68 -6.43
CA ALA A 152 5.54 0.90 -5.58
C ALA A 152 5.81 -0.24 -4.58
N GLN A 153 4.78 -0.98 -4.15
CA GLN A 153 4.99 -2.20 -3.36
C GLN A 153 5.60 -3.33 -4.21
N MET A 154 5.32 -3.34 -5.52
CA MET A 154 5.92 -4.29 -6.47
C MET A 154 7.41 -3.99 -6.71
N THR A 155 7.80 -2.71 -6.74
CA THR A 155 9.20 -2.29 -6.97
C THR A 155 10.16 -2.65 -5.84
N GLN A 156 9.67 -2.85 -4.61
CA GLN A 156 10.49 -3.28 -3.47
C GLN A 156 10.52 -4.81 -3.29
N ALA A 157 9.47 -5.52 -3.68
CA ALA A 157 9.38 -6.98 -3.56
C ALA A 157 10.19 -7.72 -4.63
N GLN A 158 10.23 -7.20 -5.86
CA GLN A 158 10.99 -7.79 -6.97
C GLN A 158 12.51 -7.94 -6.70
N PRO A 159 13.24 -6.92 -6.23
CA PRO A 159 14.69 -7.05 -5.97
C PRO A 159 15.00 -7.96 -4.78
N LEU A 160 14.14 -8.02 -3.76
CA LEU A 160 14.31 -8.93 -2.63
C LEU A 160 14.07 -10.38 -3.04
N HIS A 161 13.02 -10.63 -3.83
CA HIS A 161 12.73 -11.95 -4.39
C HIS A 161 13.90 -12.44 -5.27
N ALA A 162 14.40 -11.58 -6.16
CA ALA A 162 15.53 -11.91 -7.03
C ALA A 162 16.81 -12.26 -6.24
N GLY A 163 17.12 -11.52 -5.16
CA GLY A 163 18.28 -11.81 -4.31
C GLY A 163 18.16 -13.15 -3.56
N ILE A 164 16.99 -13.43 -3.00
CA ILE A 164 16.70 -14.71 -2.32
C ILE A 164 16.74 -15.87 -3.32
N ALA A 165 16.12 -15.70 -4.49
CA ALA A 165 16.12 -16.69 -5.56
C ALA A 165 17.55 -17.04 -6.01
N ALA A 166 18.39 -16.03 -6.28
CA ALA A 166 19.78 -16.24 -6.65
C ALA A 166 20.59 -16.98 -5.57
N THR A 167 20.30 -16.71 -4.30
CA THR A 167 21.00 -17.35 -3.16
C THR A 167 20.58 -18.81 -3.00
N ILE A 168 19.28 -19.09 -3.10
CA ILE A 168 18.72 -20.45 -3.04
C ILE A 168 19.14 -21.28 -4.26
N GLN A 169 19.19 -20.68 -5.45
CA GLN A 169 19.67 -21.38 -6.65
C GLN A 169 21.15 -21.77 -6.52
N LYS A 170 21.98 -20.90 -5.92
CA LYS A 170 23.39 -21.21 -5.65
C LYS A 170 23.59 -22.29 -4.58
N SER A 171 22.69 -22.41 -3.61
CA SER A 171 22.82 -23.44 -2.56
C SER A 171 22.52 -24.84 -3.09
N GLY A 172 21.71 -24.96 -4.15
CA GLY A 172 21.34 -26.25 -4.75
C GLY A 172 20.48 -27.14 -3.84
N ASP A 173 20.02 -26.62 -2.69
CA ASP A 173 19.24 -27.38 -1.71
C ASP A 173 17.83 -27.66 -2.25
N PRO A 174 17.43 -28.94 -2.40
CA PRO A 174 16.11 -29.31 -2.91
C PRO A 174 14.93 -28.75 -2.10
N ALA A 175 15.07 -28.65 -0.77
CA ALA A 175 14.02 -28.15 0.10
C ALA A 175 13.84 -26.63 -0.08
N LEU A 176 14.95 -25.89 -0.17
CA LEU A 176 14.92 -24.45 -0.42
C LEU A 176 14.41 -24.12 -1.82
N LEU A 177 14.77 -24.92 -2.83
CA LEU A 177 14.23 -24.81 -4.18
C LEU A 177 12.72 -25.07 -4.22
N GLY A 178 12.23 -26.03 -3.42
CA GLY A 178 10.80 -26.29 -3.26
C GLY A 178 10.04 -25.10 -2.65
N LEU A 179 10.60 -24.48 -1.60
CA LEU A 179 10.04 -23.29 -0.98
C LEU A 179 9.98 -22.11 -1.95
N LEU A 180 11.04 -21.90 -2.74
CA LEU A 180 11.09 -20.84 -3.75
C LEU A 180 9.98 -20.99 -4.79
N ARG A 181 9.77 -22.20 -5.32
CA ARG A 181 8.66 -22.47 -6.27
C ARG A 181 7.28 -22.22 -5.65
N GLY A 182 7.11 -22.55 -4.38
CA GLY A 182 5.88 -22.28 -3.64
C GLY A 182 5.62 -20.77 -3.54
N LEU A 183 6.66 -20.01 -3.22
CA LEU A 183 6.61 -18.55 -3.16
C LEU A 183 6.31 -17.92 -4.53
N ASP A 184 6.99 -18.36 -5.59
CA ASP A 184 6.73 -17.94 -6.98
C ASP A 184 5.26 -18.13 -7.36
N THR A 185 4.70 -19.30 -7.01
CA THR A 185 3.31 -19.64 -7.30
C THR A 185 2.34 -18.71 -6.57
N LEU A 186 2.63 -18.37 -5.31
CA LEU A 186 1.81 -17.44 -4.52
C LEU A 186 1.89 -16.01 -5.08
N LEU A 187 3.09 -15.57 -5.49
CA LEU A 187 3.29 -14.25 -6.10
C LEU A 187 2.58 -14.15 -7.46
N MET A 188 2.63 -15.19 -8.29
CA MET A 188 1.87 -15.25 -9.54
C MET A 188 0.36 -15.17 -9.30
N ARG A 189 -0.17 -15.95 -8.33
CA ARG A 189 -1.61 -15.91 -7.99
C ARG A 189 -2.06 -14.56 -7.44
N ALA A 190 -1.17 -13.85 -6.77
CA ALA A 190 -1.43 -12.50 -6.28
C ALA A 190 -1.32 -11.43 -7.39
N GLY A 191 -0.98 -11.81 -8.63
CA GLY A 191 -0.73 -10.86 -9.73
C GLY A 191 0.53 -10.03 -9.52
N MET A 192 1.47 -10.52 -8.71
CA MET A 192 2.68 -9.80 -8.29
C MET A 192 3.94 -10.18 -9.09
N MET A 193 3.86 -11.22 -9.91
CA MET A 193 4.90 -11.65 -10.84
C MET A 193 4.26 -12.02 -12.18
N GLU A 194 4.81 -11.48 -13.26
CA GLU A 194 4.52 -11.96 -14.61
C GLU A 194 5.03 -13.40 -14.76
N PRO A 195 4.39 -14.24 -15.60
CA PRO A 195 4.97 -15.51 -15.98
C PRO A 195 6.38 -15.26 -16.50
N ALA A 196 7.37 -15.96 -15.92
CA ALA A 196 8.75 -15.83 -16.36
C ALA A 196 8.79 -15.92 -17.90
N PRO A 197 9.53 -15.04 -18.61
CA PRO A 197 9.63 -15.07 -20.07
C PRO A 197 9.94 -16.48 -20.59
N LEU A 198 10.70 -17.24 -19.81
CA LEU A 198 11.03 -18.64 -20.06
C LEU A 198 9.81 -19.57 -20.06
N LYS A 199 8.84 -19.39 -19.16
CA LYS A 199 7.63 -20.23 -19.14
C LYS A 199 6.77 -19.99 -20.38
N ALA A 200 6.60 -18.72 -20.77
CA ALA A 200 5.88 -18.35 -21.99
C ALA A 200 6.62 -18.83 -23.26
N ALA A 201 7.95 -18.76 -23.28
CA ALA A 201 8.77 -19.26 -24.38
C ALA A 201 8.79 -20.80 -24.49
N CYS A 202 8.71 -21.51 -23.36
CA CYS A 202 8.68 -22.97 -23.32
C CYS A 202 7.29 -23.57 -23.67
N GLU A 203 6.20 -22.81 -23.54
CA GLU A 203 4.85 -23.33 -23.74
C GLU A 203 4.59 -23.81 -25.19
N PRO A 204 4.97 -23.06 -26.24
CA PRO A 204 4.95 -23.54 -27.63
C PRO A 204 5.84 -24.77 -27.85
N MET A 205 7.00 -24.83 -27.21
CA MET A 205 7.93 -25.97 -27.33
C MET A 205 7.31 -27.26 -26.78
N VAL A 206 6.68 -27.18 -25.60
CA VAL A 206 5.99 -28.32 -24.99
C VAL A 206 4.78 -28.75 -25.83
N GLN A 207 4.06 -27.80 -26.41
CA GLN A 207 2.92 -28.08 -27.26
C GLN A 207 3.33 -28.80 -28.56
N CYS A 208 4.39 -28.33 -29.22
CA CYS A 208 4.97 -28.98 -30.41
C CYS A 208 5.40 -30.43 -30.13
N ALA A 209 6.06 -30.67 -28.98
CA ALA A 209 6.43 -32.01 -28.56
C ALA A 209 5.21 -32.92 -28.31
N LYS A 210 4.16 -32.40 -27.66
CA LYS A 210 2.92 -33.16 -27.42
C LYS A 210 2.21 -33.52 -28.71
N GLU A 211 2.12 -32.59 -29.66
CA GLU A 211 1.47 -32.82 -30.95
C GLU A 211 2.20 -33.90 -31.75
N PHE A 212 3.53 -33.84 -31.83
CA PHE A 212 4.32 -34.85 -32.52
C PHE A 212 4.26 -36.23 -31.83
N LEU A 213 4.37 -36.28 -30.51
CA LEU A 213 4.31 -37.53 -29.74
C LEU A 213 2.90 -38.15 -29.73
N GLY A 214 1.85 -37.34 -29.93
CA GLY A 214 0.47 -37.79 -30.05
C GLY A 214 0.11 -38.39 -31.43
N LEU A 215 1.00 -38.27 -32.42
CA LEU A 215 0.79 -38.87 -33.74
C LEU A 215 0.98 -40.40 -33.70
N PRO A 216 0.19 -41.17 -34.48
CA PRO A 216 0.47 -42.59 -34.73
C PRO A 216 1.87 -42.80 -35.32
N ASP A 217 2.53 -43.91 -34.96
CA ASP A 217 3.91 -44.25 -35.34
C ASP A 217 4.19 -44.08 -36.84
N GLU A 218 3.25 -44.55 -37.66
CA GLU A 218 3.31 -44.48 -39.13
C GLU A 218 3.36 -43.04 -39.67
N ARG A 219 2.79 -42.08 -38.94
CA ARG A 219 2.73 -40.66 -39.30
C ARG A 219 3.89 -39.85 -38.73
N ARG A 220 4.55 -40.35 -37.69
CA ARG A 220 5.70 -39.66 -37.05
C ARG A 220 6.87 -39.51 -38.00
N ALA A 221 7.15 -40.51 -38.84
CA ALA A 221 8.23 -40.44 -39.84
C ALA A 221 8.00 -39.30 -40.86
N GLN A 222 6.76 -39.08 -41.28
CA GLN A 222 6.40 -38.02 -42.24
C GLN A 222 6.37 -36.62 -41.60
N ALA A 223 5.99 -36.54 -40.32
CA ALA A 223 5.91 -35.27 -39.58
C ALA A 223 7.27 -34.80 -39.01
N LEU A 224 8.28 -35.68 -38.96
CA LEU A 224 9.58 -35.41 -38.34
C LEU A 224 10.27 -34.14 -38.88
N PRO A 225 10.33 -33.86 -40.20
CA PRO A 225 10.97 -32.65 -40.70
C PRO A 225 10.27 -31.37 -40.22
N SER A 226 8.93 -31.36 -40.20
CA SER A 226 8.15 -30.21 -39.73
C SER A 226 8.31 -30.01 -38.22
N PHE A 227 8.33 -31.10 -37.45
CA PHE A 227 8.58 -31.06 -36.01
C PHE A 227 9.96 -30.46 -35.71
N CYS A 228 11.01 -30.92 -36.40
CA CYS A 228 12.36 -30.39 -36.22
C CYS A 228 12.44 -28.88 -36.52
N ALA A 229 11.77 -28.40 -37.58
CA ALA A 229 11.72 -26.98 -37.91
C ALA A 229 11.01 -26.15 -36.84
N GLN A 230 9.85 -26.61 -36.35
CA GLN A 230 9.08 -25.94 -35.30
C GLN A 230 9.84 -25.93 -33.96
N MET A 231 10.48 -27.05 -33.60
CA MET A 231 11.31 -27.13 -32.41
C MET A 231 12.49 -26.17 -32.47
N SER A 232 13.16 -26.04 -33.63
CA SER A 232 14.25 -25.09 -33.80
C SER A 232 13.80 -23.63 -33.60
N GLN A 233 12.60 -23.26 -34.06
CA GLN A 233 12.03 -21.93 -33.82
C GLN A 233 11.72 -21.70 -32.33
N CYS A 234 11.17 -22.71 -31.66
CA CYS A 234 10.90 -22.64 -30.23
C CYS A 234 12.19 -22.50 -29.41
N VAL A 235 13.27 -23.18 -29.81
CA VAL A 235 14.58 -23.05 -29.17
C VAL A 235 15.09 -21.61 -29.24
N GLY A 236 14.99 -20.92 -30.38
CA GLY A 236 15.41 -19.51 -30.47
C GLY A 236 14.62 -18.56 -29.57
N ALA A 237 13.31 -18.81 -29.39
CA ALA A 237 12.49 -18.06 -28.44
C ALA A 237 12.90 -18.33 -26.98
N VAL A 238 13.26 -19.57 -26.65
CA VAL A 238 13.78 -19.97 -25.34
C VAL A 238 15.16 -19.39 -25.09
N GLU A 239 16.08 -19.43 -26.05
CA GLU A 239 17.42 -18.80 -25.96
C GLU A 239 17.31 -17.30 -25.69
N THR A 240 16.45 -16.61 -26.44
CA THR A 240 16.14 -15.18 -26.23
C THR A 240 15.60 -14.94 -24.81
N ALA A 241 14.72 -15.82 -24.31
CA ALA A 241 14.16 -15.72 -22.96
C ALA A 241 15.16 -16.10 -21.85
N MET A 242 16.19 -16.90 -22.15
CA MET A 242 17.30 -17.22 -21.26
C MET A 242 18.44 -16.21 -21.32
N GLY A 243 18.46 -15.33 -22.33
CA GLY A 243 19.53 -14.34 -22.55
C GLY A 243 20.84 -14.97 -23.04
N VAL A 244 20.77 -16.06 -23.80
CA VAL A 244 21.91 -16.80 -24.38
C VAL A 244 21.96 -16.57 -25.88
#